data_AF-A0A1H6D1L6-F1
#
_entry.id   AF-A0A1H6D1L6-F1
#
_cell.length_a   1.000
_cell.length_b   1.000
_cell.length_c   1.000
_cell.angle_alpha   90.00
_cell.angle_beta   90.00
_cell.angle_gamma   90.00
#
_symmetry.space_group_name_H-M   'P 1'
#
loop_
_entity.id
_entity.type
_entity.pdbx_description
1 polymer ?
#
loop_
_entity_poly.entity_id
_entity_poly.type
_entity_poly.pdbx_seq_one_letter_code
_entity_poly.pdbx_strand_id
1 'polypeptide(L)'
;MQPELDPSFLPLTVGVARSAATGSRRAGEVQRRAEAADATAAGCWAALLGGCQSAERRELPSRLRALVEATSGYVGAGWWAASAHRRRVAEAQLRINDAVREGDGAEFAEAFVGYDQAIATAVVSVQNDVESPTP
;
A
#
# COMPACT_ATOMS: atom_id res chain seq x y z
N MET A 1 3.96 30.24 2.55
CA MET A 1 3.14 29.11 3.03
C MET A 1 3.57 27.90 2.22
N GLN A 2 4.39 27.03 2.80
CA GLN A 2 4.68 25.75 2.16
C GLN A 2 3.39 24.94 2.20
N PRO A 3 3.00 24.24 1.12
CA PRO A 3 1.92 23.27 1.25
C PRO A 3 2.38 22.28 2.32
N GLU A 4 1.60 22.14 3.39
CA GLU A 4 1.75 21.04 4.33
C GLU A 4 1.66 19.78 3.47
N LEU A 5 2.82 19.19 3.16
CA LEU A 5 2.87 17.93 2.41
C LEU A 5 2.25 16.91 3.35
N ASP A 6 1.01 16.53 3.07
CA ASP A 6 0.40 15.39 3.74
C ASP A 6 1.39 14.22 3.66
N PRO A 7 1.73 13.58 4.79
CA PRO A 7 2.71 12.51 4.80
C PRO A 7 2.23 11.38 3.90
N SER A 8 3.07 10.98 2.94
CA SER A 8 2.81 9.83 2.08
C SER A 8 3.38 8.57 2.72
N PHE A 9 2.53 7.56 2.82
CA PHE A 9 2.81 6.26 3.42
C PHE A 9 3.01 5.15 2.39
N LEU A 10 2.57 5.38 1.14
CA LEU A 10 2.73 4.46 0.02
C LEU A 10 3.48 5.07 -1.19
N PRO A 11 4.56 5.84 -1.00
CA PRO A 11 5.21 6.56 -2.09
C PRO A 11 5.78 5.62 -3.16
N LEU A 12 6.36 4.48 -2.78
CA LEU A 12 6.92 3.52 -3.73
C LEU A 12 5.79 2.84 -4.52
N THR A 13 4.75 2.37 -3.82
CA THR A 13 3.62 1.67 -4.44
C THR A 13 2.89 2.58 -5.42
N VAL A 14 2.60 3.82 -5.05
CA VAL A 14 1.96 4.80 -5.96
C VAL A 14 2.85 5.06 -7.17
N GLY A 15 4.16 5.24 -6.96
CA GLY A 15 5.12 5.45 -8.04
C GLY A 15 5.15 4.30 -9.04
N VAL A 16 5.34 3.06 -8.58
CA VAL A 16 5.44 1.90 -9.47
C VAL A 16 4.11 1.55 -10.13
N ALA A 17 2.99 1.70 -9.41
CA ALA A 17 1.67 1.44 -9.97
C ALA A 17 1.29 2.47 -11.04
N ARG A 18 1.68 3.74 -10.86
CA ARG A 18 1.50 4.78 -11.87
C ARG A 18 2.30 4.51 -13.15
N SER A 19 3.55 4.10 -13.01
CA SER A 19 4.37 3.69 -14.17
C SER A 19 3.71 2.53 -14.92
N ALA A 20 3.29 1.49 -14.19
CA ALA A 20 2.63 0.31 -14.75
C ALA A 20 1.25 0.60 -15.37
N ALA A 21 0.52 1.60 -14.86
CA ALA A 21 -0.83 1.95 -15.30
C ALA A 21 -0.90 2.41 -16.77
N THR A 22 0.22 2.90 -17.31
CA THR A 22 0.33 3.32 -18.72
C THR A 22 0.11 2.16 -19.70
N GLY A 23 0.46 0.93 -19.30
CA GLY A 23 0.35 -0.28 -20.13
C GLY A 23 -0.73 -1.28 -19.69
N SER A 24 -1.40 -1.06 -18.56
CA SER A 24 -2.34 -2.04 -18.01
C SER A 24 -3.50 -1.42 -17.21
N ARG A 25 -4.74 -1.75 -17.61
CA ARG A 25 -5.95 -1.37 -16.84
C ARG A 25 -5.92 -1.93 -15.41
N ARG A 26 -5.36 -3.13 -15.22
CA ARG A 26 -5.23 -3.75 -13.89
C ARG A 26 -4.23 -2.99 -13.03
N ALA A 27 -3.10 -2.55 -13.61
CA ALA A 27 -2.17 -1.66 -12.90
C ALA A 27 -2.81 -0.31 -12.55
N GLY A 28 -3.65 0.24 -13.44
CA GLY A 28 -4.44 1.44 -13.14
C GLY A 28 -5.42 1.26 -11.99
N GLU A 29 -5.92 0.05 -11.73
CA GLU A 29 -6.69 -0.25 -10.52
C GLU A 29 -5.79 -0.26 -9.27
N VAL A 30 -4.62 -0.90 -9.33
CA VAL A 30 -3.64 -0.87 -8.24
C VAL A 30 -3.28 0.57 -7.88
N GLN A 31 -3.03 1.43 -8.87
CA GLN A 31 -2.74 2.84 -8.65
C GLN A 31 -3.87 3.54 -7.88
N ARG A 32 -5.12 3.42 -8.33
CA ARG A 32 -6.27 4.07 -7.64
C ARG A 32 -6.44 3.57 -6.21
N ARG A 33 -6.23 2.27 -5.97
CA ARG A 33 -6.33 1.70 -4.61
C ARG A 33 -5.17 2.14 -3.73
N ALA A 34 -3.97 2.29 -4.30
CA ALA A 34 -2.80 2.79 -3.60
C ALA A 34 -2.99 4.25 -3.19
N GLU A 35 -3.42 5.12 -4.10
CA GLU A 35 -3.70 6.53 -3.81
C GLU A 35 -4.80 6.69 -2.74
N ALA A 36 -5.86 5.89 -2.81
CA ALA A 36 -6.92 5.90 -1.79
C ALA A 36 -6.44 5.42 -0.41
N ALA A 37 -5.59 4.37 -0.38
CA ALA A 37 -5.01 3.87 0.86
C ALA A 37 -4.00 4.87 1.45
N ASP A 38 -3.20 5.53 0.61
CA ASP A 38 -2.23 6.56 1.01
C ASP A 38 -2.92 7.76 1.68
N ALA A 39 -3.96 8.29 1.03
CA ALA A 39 -4.75 9.39 1.59
C ALA A 39 -5.43 9.00 2.91
N THR A 40 -5.95 7.77 3.01
CA THR A 40 -6.56 7.28 4.26
C THR A 40 -5.50 7.10 5.35
N ALA A 41 -4.29 6.65 5.01
CA ALA A 41 -3.19 6.52 5.95
C ALA A 41 -2.73 7.90 6.47
N ALA A 42 -2.65 8.92 5.60
CA ALA A 42 -2.36 10.30 6.00
C ALA A 42 -3.41 10.87 6.97
N GLY A 43 -4.69 10.65 6.71
CA GLY A 43 -5.76 11.06 7.63
C GLY A 43 -5.73 10.29 8.97
N CYS A 44 -5.46 8.99 8.91
CA CYS A 44 -5.28 8.16 10.11
C CYS A 44 -4.09 8.63 10.95
N TRP A 45 -2.98 8.99 10.31
CA TRP A 45 -1.79 9.55 10.92
C TRP A 45 -2.07 10.88 11.64
N ALA A 46 -2.74 11.81 10.96
CA ALA A 46 -3.12 13.08 11.57
C ALA A 46 -4.00 12.86 12.82
N ALA A 47 -4.91 11.90 12.75
CA ALA A 47 -5.73 11.51 13.91
C ALA A 47 -4.91 10.86 15.03
N LEU A 48 -3.87 10.08 14.72
CA LEU A 48 -2.94 9.53 15.71
C LEU A 48 -2.18 10.63 16.44
N LEU A 49 -1.60 11.57 15.70
CA LEU A 49 -0.87 12.70 16.28
C LEU A 49 -1.77 13.64 17.10
N GLY A 50 -3.02 13.82 16.68
CA GLY A 50 -4.00 14.65 17.38
C GLY A 50 -4.70 13.95 18.56
N GLY A 51 -4.47 12.64 18.79
CA GLY A 51 -5.20 11.87 19.79
C GLY A 51 -6.70 11.71 19.51
N CYS A 52 -7.14 12.01 18.29
CA CYS A 52 -8.55 12.01 17.90
C CYS A 52 -8.99 10.63 17.38
N GLN A 53 -10.25 10.30 17.61
CA GLN A 53 -10.93 9.23 16.88
C GLN A 53 -11.35 9.77 15.52
N SER A 54 -11.09 9.01 14.45
CA SER A 54 -11.41 9.43 13.08
C SER A 54 -12.01 8.30 12.25
N ALA A 55 -12.73 8.65 11.20
CA ALA A 55 -13.32 7.67 10.28
C ALA A 55 -12.22 6.90 9.53
N GLU A 56 -11.11 7.56 9.24
CA GLU A 56 -9.95 7.04 8.52
C GLU A 56 -9.29 5.89 9.27
N ARG A 57 -9.21 5.94 10.62
CA ARG A 57 -8.74 4.81 11.44
C ARG A 57 -9.58 3.55 11.21
N ARG A 58 -10.90 3.71 11.01
CA ARG A 58 -11.84 2.60 10.76
C ARG A 58 -11.83 2.15 9.32
N GLU A 59 -11.60 3.06 8.38
CA GLU A 59 -11.57 2.75 6.95
C GLU A 59 -10.24 2.12 6.51
N LEU A 60 -9.12 2.46 7.17
CA LEU A 60 -7.79 2.05 6.75
C LEU A 60 -7.64 0.54 6.51
N PRO A 61 -8.10 -0.36 7.40
CA PRO A 61 -7.99 -1.80 7.14
C PRO A 61 -8.69 -2.25 5.86
N SER A 62 -9.84 -1.64 5.54
CA SER A 62 -10.58 -1.95 4.32
C SER A 62 -9.86 -1.45 3.06
N ARG A 63 -9.22 -0.28 3.13
CA ARG A 63 -8.42 0.30 2.03
C ARG A 63 -7.16 -0.52 1.75
N LEU A 64 -6.46 -0.97 2.79
CA LEU A 64 -5.30 -1.84 2.66
C LEU A 64 -5.68 -3.20 2.05
N ARG A 65 -6.80 -3.79 2.48
CA ARG A 65 -7.31 -5.03 1.87
C ARG A 65 -7.65 -4.86 0.40
N ALA A 66 -8.35 -3.77 0.06
CA ALA A 66 -8.71 -3.41 -1.30
C ALA A 66 -7.48 -3.21 -2.21
N LEU A 67 -6.36 -2.70 -1.67
CA LEU A 67 -5.09 -2.62 -2.37
C LEU A 67 -4.47 -4.00 -2.59
N VAL A 68 -4.44 -4.87 -1.57
CA VAL A 68 -3.92 -6.24 -1.70
C VAL A 68 -4.68 -7.05 -2.75
N GLU A 69 -6.01 -6.91 -2.79
CA GLU A 69 -6.86 -7.57 -3.78
C GLU A 69 -6.53 -7.11 -5.21
N ALA A 70 -6.38 -5.79 -5.41
CA ALA A 70 -5.99 -5.23 -6.70
C ALA A 70 -4.59 -5.70 -7.12
N THR A 71 -3.63 -5.69 -6.19
CA THR A 71 -2.27 -6.18 -6.43
C THR A 71 -2.28 -7.65 -6.82
N SER A 72 -2.99 -8.51 -6.08
CA SER A 72 -3.17 -9.94 -6.40
C SER A 72 -3.77 -10.15 -7.80
N GLY A 73 -4.77 -9.36 -8.17
CA GLY A 73 -5.39 -9.40 -9.50
C GLY A 73 -4.46 -8.95 -10.63
N TYR A 74 -3.55 -8.00 -10.34
CA TYR A 74 -2.55 -7.51 -11.28
C TYR A 74 -1.39 -8.49 -11.47
N VAL A 75 -0.79 -8.98 -10.38
CA VAL A 75 0.38 -9.86 -10.42
C VAL A 75 0.03 -11.33 -10.70
N GLY A 76 -1.26 -11.66 -10.67
CA GLY A 76 -1.77 -13.02 -10.81
C GLY A 76 -1.94 -13.72 -9.46
N ALA A 77 -3.16 -14.18 -9.19
CA ALA A 77 -3.54 -14.75 -7.89
C ALA A 77 -2.71 -15.99 -7.48
N GLY A 78 -2.31 -16.82 -8.45
CA GLY A 78 -1.48 -18.01 -8.20
C GLY A 78 -0.07 -17.65 -7.73
N TRP A 79 0.58 -16.71 -8.42
CA TRP A 79 1.90 -16.20 -8.04
C TRP A 79 1.81 -15.48 -6.68
N TRP A 80 0.81 -14.61 -6.51
CA TRP A 80 0.60 -13.89 -5.26
C TRP A 80 0.44 -14.84 -4.07
N ALA A 81 -0.36 -15.90 -4.22
CA ALA A 81 -0.63 -16.87 -3.17
C ALA A 81 0.64 -17.60 -2.69
N ALA A 82 1.58 -17.87 -3.60
CA ALA A 82 2.86 -18.50 -3.30
C ALA A 82 3.98 -17.51 -2.93
N SER A 83 3.77 -16.21 -3.13
CA SER A 83 4.80 -15.19 -2.97
C SER A 83 5.17 -14.95 -1.50
N ALA A 84 6.47 -14.77 -1.22
CA ALA A 84 6.94 -14.28 0.09
C ALA A 84 6.44 -12.85 0.38
N HIS A 85 6.10 -12.07 -0.66
CA HIS A 85 5.55 -10.73 -0.56
C HIS A 85 4.20 -10.72 0.14
N ARG A 86 3.32 -11.69 -0.16
CA ARG A 86 2.03 -11.82 0.54
C ARG A 86 2.18 -11.96 2.05
N ARG A 87 3.15 -12.75 2.52
CA ARG A 87 3.40 -12.92 3.96
C ARG A 87 3.86 -11.62 4.61
N ARG A 88 4.84 -10.93 3.99
CA ARG A 88 5.34 -9.64 4.47
C ARG A 88 4.24 -8.58 4.53
N VAL A 89 3.37 -8.54 3.52
CA VAL A 89 2.22 -7.63 3.48
C VAL A 89 1.23 -7.94 4.61
N ALA A 90 0.92 -9.22 4.85
CA ALA A 90 0.03 -9.60 5.95
C ALA A 90 0.61 -9.26 7.33
N GLU A 91 1.91 -9.50 7.54
CA GLU A 91 2.62 -9.12 8.76
C GLU A 91 2.59 -7.59 8.98
N ALA A 92 2.87 -6.81 7.94
CA ALA A 92 2.81 -5.36 8.01
C ALA A 92 1.39 -4.83 8.26
N GLN A 93 0.36 -5.43 7.65
CA GLN A 93 -1.04 -5.07 7.92
C GLN A 93 -1.43 -5.33 9.38
N LEU A 94 -0.95 -6.42 9.98
CA LEU A 94 -1.18 -6.69 11.40
C LEU A 94 -0.53 -5.60 12.26
N ARG A 95 0.76 -5.29 12.02
CA ARG A 95 1.47 -4.21 12.72
C ARG A 95 0.78 -2.85 12.59
N ILE A 96 0.32 -2.48 11.38
CA ILE A 96 -0.45 -1.25 11.15
C ILE A 96 -1.73 -1.24 12.02
N ASN A 97 -2.49 -2.34 12.04
CA ASN A 97 -3.73 -2.40 12.82
C ASN A 97 -3.47 -2.30 14.33
N ASP A 98 -2.41 -2.94 14.82
CA ASP A 98 -2.02 -2.83 16.23
C ASP A 98 -1.58 -1.41 16.58
N ALA A 99 -0.76 -0.77 15.74
CA ALA A 99 -0.36 0.61 15.90
C ALA A 99 -1.57 1.58 15.95
N VAL A 100 -2.56 1.38 15.08
CA VAL A 100 -3.81 2.18 15.08
C VAL A 100 -4.61 1.99 16.37
N ARG A 101 -4.67 0.76 16.88
CA ARG A 101 -5.37 0.39 18.12
C ARG A 101 -4.67 0.97 19.35
N GLU A 102 -3.34 0.94 19.36
CA GLU A 102 -2.51 1.38 20.48
C GLU A 102 -2.23 2.89 20.45
N GLY A 103 -2.52 3.55 19.32
CA GLY A 103 -2.23 4.96 19.15
C GLY A 103 -0.75 5.25 18.88
N ASP A 104 0.02 4.23 18.50
CA ASP A 104 1.45 4.33 18.31
C ASP A 104 1.78 4.82 16.89
N GLY A 105 2.14 6.11 16.79
CA GLY A 105 2.56 6.67 15.52
C GLY A 105 3.92 6.12 15.03
N ALA A 106 4.88 5.86 15.91
CA ALA A 106 6.19 5.38 15.46
C ALA A 106 6.07 4.00 14.80
N GLU A 107 5.35 3.10 15.45
CA GLU A 107 5.06 1.75 14.93
C GLU A 107 4.20 1.82 13.66
N PHE A 108 3.24 2.75 13.59
CA PHE A 108 2.44 2.97 12.39
C PHE A 108 3.31 3.34 11.18
N ALA A 109 4.20 4.32 11.34
CA ALA A 109 5.07 4.77 10.27
C ALA A 109 6.04 3.66 9.83
N GLU A 110 6.65 2.93 10.78
CA GLU A 110 7.55 1.82 10.46
C GLU A 110 6.84 0.69 9.71
N ALA A 111 5.64 0.31 10.18
CA ALA A 111 4.87 -0.76 9.55
C ALA A 111 4.48 -0.39 8.11
N PHE A 112 4.19 0.88 7.83
CA PHE A 112 3.93 1.37 6.48
C PHE A 112 5.14 1.31 5.55
N VAL A 113 6.37 1.57 6.05
CA VAL A 113 7.59 1.39 5.24
C VAL A 113 7.71 -0.05 4.74
N GLY A 114 7.50 -1.03 5.64
CA GLY A 114 7.53 -2.45 5.29
C GLY A 114 6.40 -2.85 4.33
N TYR A 115 5.20 -2.32 4.55
CA TYR A 115 4.05 -2.56 3.69
C TYR A 115 4.26 -2.01 2.27
N ASP A 116 4.68 -0.75 2.15
CA ASP A 116 4.92 -0.07 0.88
C ASP A 116 5.99 -0.79 0.06
N GLN A 117 7.12 -1.11 0.70
CA GLN A 117 8.20 -1.86 0.04
C GLN A 117 7.71 -3.23 -0.47
N ALA A 118 6.92 -3.95 0.32
CA ALA A 118 6.46 -5.29 -0.04
C ALA A 118 5.49 -5.28 -1.24
N ILE A 119 4.54 -4.33 -1.27
CA ILE A 119 3.61 -4.17 -2.39
C ILE A 119 4.36 -3.66 -3.64
N ALA A 120 5.17 -2.62 -3.51
CA ALA A 120 5.90 -2.05 -4.63
C ALA A 120 6.79 -3.10 -5.31
N THR A 121 7.51 -3.91 -4.52
CA THR A 121 8.34 -5.00 -5.05
C THR A 121 7.51 -6.00 -5.84
N ALA A 122 6.34 -6.40 -5.33
CA ALA A 122 5.47 -7.35 -6.03
C ALA A 122 4.96 -6.80 -7.37
N VAL A 123 4.61 -5.52 -7.43
CA VAL A 123 4.16 -4.85 -8.66
C VAL A 123 5.30 -4.74 -9.68
N VAL A 124 6.54 -4.51 -9.23
CA VAL A 124 7.72 -4.46 -10.10
C VAL A 124 8.13 -5.84 -10.61
N SER A 125 8.04 -6.88 -9.79
CA SER A 125 8.43 -8.25 -10.20
C SER A 125 7.71 -8.71 -11.47
N VAL A 126 6.43 -8.37 -11.64
CA VAL A 126 5.66 -8.74 -12.83
C VAL A 126 5.90 -7.80 -14.02
N GLN A 127 6.27 -6.54 -13.80
CA GLN A 127 6.67 -5.65 -14.89
C GLN A 127 7.92 -6.17 -15.61
N ASN A 128 8.92 -6.62 -14.85
CA ASN A 128 10.16 -7.17 -15.40
C ASN A 128 9.95 -8.50 -16.16
N ASP A 129 9.01 -9.34 -15.72
CA ASP A 129 8.65 -10.58 -16.43
C ASP A 129 7.93 -10.29 -17.76
N VAL A 130 7.15 -9.19 -17.85
CA VAL A 130 6.44 -8.79 -19.07
C VAL A 130 7.37 -8.02 -20.04
N GLU A 131 8.33 -7.26 -19.53
CA GLU A 131 9.35 -6.55 -20.32
C GLU A 131 10.56 -7.42 -20.74
N SER A 132 10.60 -8.69 -20.33
CA SER A 132 11.57 -9.66 -20.83
C SER A 132 10.96 -10.49 -21.97
N PRO A 133 10.93 -10.00 -23.23
CA PRO A 133 10.71 -10.89 -24.36
C PRO A 133 11.93 -11.81 -24.44
N THR A 134 11.68 -13.12 -24.34
CA THR A 134 12.71 -14.15 -24.53
C THR A 134 13.31 -14.01 -25.94
N PRO A 135 14.65 -14.13 -26.12
CA PRO A 135 15.30 -14.08 -27.43
C PRO A 135 14.92 -15.23 -28.36
#